data_AF-A0A6A6UXX0-F1
#
_entry.id   AF-A0A6A6UXX0-F1
#
_cell.length_a   1.000
_cell.length_b   1.000
_cell.length_c   1.000
_cell.angle_alpha   90.00
_cell.angle_beta   90.00
_cell.angle_gamma   90.00
#
_symmetry.space_group_name_H-M   'P 1'
#
loop_
_entity.id
_entity.type
_entity.pdbx_description
1 polymer ?
#
loop_
_entity_poly.entity_id
_entity_poly.type
_entity_poly.pdbx_seq_one_letter_code
_entity_poly.pdbx_strand_id
1 'polypeptide(L)' 'PAPDGEPTDAEVMGAAHKIVKKHIKLLHEYNEIKDVGQGLMGLIADQRGVRIIEIQEEFGI' A
#
# COMPACT_ATOMS: atom_id res chain seq x y z
N PRO A 1 23.45 -11.58 -33.73
CA PRO A 1 22.53 -12.44 -32.95
C PRO A 1 23.13 -12.60 -31.56
N ALA A 2 22.45 -12.13 -30.50
CA ALA A 2 22.86 -12.43 -29.13
C ALA A 2 22.70 -13.95 -28.88
N PRO A 3 23.55 -14.59 -28.05
CA PRO A 3 23.45 -16.02 -27.79
C PRO A 3 22.09 -16.33 -27.16
N ASP A 4 21.44 -17.38 -27.67
CA ASP A 4 20.10 -17.81 -27.29
C ASP A 4 20.00 -18.01 -25.77
N GLY A 5 19.27 -17.12 -25.07
CA GLY A 5 18.79 -17.34 -23.71
C GLY A 5 18.97 -16.20 -22.70
N GLU A 6 19.83 -15.20 -22.97
CA GLU A 6 19.97 -14.06 -22.06
C GLU A 6 18.93 -12.97 -22.36
N PRO A 7 18.12 -12.55 -21.37
CA PRO A 7 17.18 -11.45 -21.56
C PRO A 7 17.96 -10.18 -21.88
N THR A 8 17.50 -9.47 -22.91
CA THR A 8 18.05 -8.18 -23.31
C THR A 8 17.87 -7.15 -22.19
N ASP A 9 18.74 -6.15 -22.13
CA ASP A 9 18.61 -5.03 -21.17
C ASP A 9 17.22 -4.39 -21.21
N ALA A 10 16.60 -4.32 -22.39
CA ALA A 10 15.23 -3.82 -22.56
C ALA A 10 14.19 -4.69 -21.85
N GLU A 11 14.32 -6.01 -21.88
CA GLU A 11 13.44 -6.95 -21.19
C GLU A 11 13.62 -6.87 -19.67
N VAL A 12 14.87 -6.75 -19.21
CA VAL A 12 15.19 -6.57 -17.78
C VAL A 12 14.60 -5.26 -17.25
N MET A 13 14.83 -4.15 -17.95
CA MET A 13 14.27 -2.84 -17.59
C MET A 13 12.73 -2.84 -17.65
N GLY A 14 12.16 -3.52 -18.63
CA GLY A 14 10.71 -3.71 -18.74
C GLY A 14 10.13 -4.48 -17.54
N ALA A 15 10.80 -5.53 -17.07
CA ALA A 15 10.39 -6.29 -15.89
C ALA A 15 10.52 -5.46 -14.61
N ALA A 16 11.65 -4.74 -14.43
CA ALA A 16 11.86 -3.85 -13.29
C ALA A 16 10.77 -2.77 -13.20
N HIS A 17 10.45 -2.10 -14.33
CA HIS A 17 9.38 -1.10 -14.38
C HIS A 17 8.01 -1.69 -14.03
N LYS A 18 7.69 -2.91 -14.48
CA LYS A 18 6.43 -3.59 -14.12
C LYS A 18 6.34 -3.84 -12.62
N ILE A 19 7.44 -4.29 -11.99
CA ILE A 19 7.51 -4.54 -10.55
C ILE A 19 7.32 -3.24 -9.77
N VAL A 20 8.05 -2.19 -10.12
CA VAL A 20 7.95 -0.88 -9.46
C VAL A 20 6.53 -0.32 -9.59
N LYS A 21 5.96 -0.34 -10.80
CA LYS A 21 4.59 0.14 -11.04
C LYS A 21 3.55 -0.65 -10.24
N LYS A 22 3.73 -1.97 -10.11
CA LYS A 22 2.86 -2.81 -9.26
C LYS A 22 2.95 -2.40 -7.80
N HIS A 23 4.15 -2.20 -7.27
CA HIS A 23 4.34 -1.78 -5.87
C HIS A 23 3.77 -0.39 -5.61
N ILE A 24 3.97 0.56 -6.54
CA ILE A 24 3.36 1.89 -6.45
C ILE A 24 1.84 1.77 -6.37
N LYS A 25 1.22 0.92 -7.21
CA LYS A 25 -0.24 0.72 -7.18
C LYS A 25 -0.71 0.15 -5.83
N LEU A 26 -0.06 -0.91 -5.36
CA LEU A 26 -0.40 -1.54 -4.08
C LEU A 26 -0.26 -0.58 -2.90
N LEU A 27 0.78 0.27 -2.90
CA LEU A 27 0.97 1.27 -1.85
C LEU A 27 -0.14 2.33 -1.85
N HIS A 28 -0.57 2.79 -3.03
CA HIS A 28 -1.69 3.73 -3.12
C HIS A 28 -3.00 3.09 -2.63
N GLU A 29 -3.29 1.86 -3.05
CA GLU A 29 -4.49 1.13 -2.60
C GLU A 29 -4.49 0.91 -1.08
N TYR A 30 -3.33 0.54 -0.51
CA TYR A 30 -3.16 0.42 0.93
C TYR A 30 -3.40 1.76 1.64
N ASN A 31 -2.79 2.84 1.16
CA ASN A 31 -2.93 4.15 1.79
C ASN A 31 -4.38 4.65 1.74
N GLU A 32 -5.08 4.46 0.62
CA GLU A 32 -6.48 4.85 0.48
C GLU A 32 -7.37 4.15 1.52
N ILE A 33 -7.23 2.82 1.66
CA ILE A 33 -7.99 2.04 2.64
C ILE A 33 -7.61 2.45 4.07
N LYS A 34 -6.32 2.64 4.35
CA LYS A 34 -5.82 3.08 5.66
C LYS A 34 -6.43 4.42 6.04
N ASP A 35 -6.45 5.39 5.13
CA ASP A 35 -6.92 6.75 5.40
C ASP A 35 -8.43 6.77 5.65
N VAL A 36 -9.22 6.01 4.87
CA VAL A 36 -10.65 5.83 5.15
C VAL A 36 -10.87 5.17 6.51
N GLY A 37 -10.13 4.11 6.83
CA GLY A 37 -10.21 3.41 8.11
C GLY A 37 -9.87 4.32 9.29
N GLN A 38 -8.80 5.10 9.19
CA GLN A 38 -8.41 6.07 10.22
C GLN A 38 -9.44 7.20 10.38
N GLY A 39 -10.05 7.67 9.29
CA GLY A 39 -11.15 8.63 9.34
C GLY A 39 -12.35 8.09 10.11
N LEU A 40 -12.78 6.85 9.82
CA LEU A 40 -13.87 6.20 10.53
C LEU A 40 -13.56 5.98 12.02
N MET A 41 -12.34 5.54 12.34
CA MET A 41 -11.89 5.40 13.74
C MET A 41 -11.87 6.74 14.47
N GLY A 42 -11.51 7.83 13.80
CA GLY A 42 -11.60 9.20 14.35
C GLY A 42 -13.03 9.57 14.73
N LEU A 43 -14.00 9.31 13.85
CA LEU A 43 -15.42 9.55 14.14
C LEU A 43 -15.93 8.73 15.33
N ILE A 44 -15.49 7.47 15.46
CA ILE A 44 -15.84 6.61 16.60
C ILE A 44 -15.22 7.15 17.90
N ALA A 45 -13.96 7.56 17.85
CA ALA A 45 -13.26 8.12 19.00
C ALA A 45 -13.95 9.39 19.50
N ASP A 46 -14.30 10.30 18.59
CA ASP A 46 -15.06 11.53 18.89
C ASP A 46 -16.43 11.21 19.51
N GLN A 47 -17.16 10.24 18.96
CA GLN A 47 -18.47 9.84 19.48
C GLN A 47 -18.38 9.24 20.89
N ARG A 48 -17.28 8.52 21.19
CA ARG A 48 -17.05 7.88 22.50
C ARG A 48 -16.34 8.78 23.50
N GLY A 49 -15.82 9.94 23.07
CA GLY A 49 -15.04 10.85 23.92
C GLY A 49 -13.70 10.27 24.39
N VAL A 50 -13.13 9.34 23.61
CA VAL A 50 -11.84 8.69 23.90
C VAL A 50 -10.79 9.09 22.87
N ARG A 51 -9.52 8.79 23.13
CA ARG A 51 -8.46 9.06 22.15
C ARG A 51 -8.47 8.01 21.05
N ILE A 52 -8.08 8.41 19.84
CA ILE A 52 -8.01 7.51 18.69
C ILE A 52 -7.11 6.28 18.91
N ILE A 53 -6.06 6.40 19.75
CA ILE A 53 -5.19 5.27 20.10
C ILE A 53 -5.93 4.17 20.86
N GLU A 54 -6.92 4.52 21.68
CA GLU A 54 -7.72 3.54 22.44
C GLU A 54 -8.64 2.75 21.50
N ILE A 55 -9.12 3.39 20.42
CA ILE A 55 -9.87 2.71 19.35
C ILE A 55 -8.93 1.83 18.52
N GLN A 56 -7.74 2.30 18.16
CA GLN A 56 -6.78 1.49 17.40
C GLN A 56 -6.39 0.19 18.14
N GLU A 57 -6.14 0.29 19.46
CA GLU A 57 -5.88 -0.86 20.32
C GLU A 57 -7.04 -1.87 20.34
N GLU A 58 -8.30 -1.40 20.39
CA GLU A 58 -9.51 -2.25 20.34
C GLU A 58 -9.61 -3.04 19.03
N PHE A 59 -9.21 -2.43 17.91
CA PHE A 59 -9.21 -3.06 16.58
C PHE A 59 -7.90 -3.81 16.24
N GLY A 60 -6.92 -3.82 17.15
CA GLY A 60 -5.65 -4.54 16.98
C GLY A 60 -4.69 -3.93 15.96
N ILE A 61 -4.72 -2.60 15.79
CA ILE A 61 -3.86 -1.83 14.88
C ILE A 61 -2.73 -1.16 15.64
#